data_AF-A0A838I499-F1
#
_entry.id   AF-A0A838I499-F1
#
_cell.length_a   1.000
_cell.length_b   1.000
_cell.length_c   1.000
_cell.angle_alpha   90.00
_cell.angle_beta   90.00
_cell.angle_gamma   90.00
#
_symmetry.space_group_name_H-M   'P 1'
#
loop_
_entity.id
_entity.type
_entity.pdbx_description
1 polymer ?
#
loop_
_entity_poly.entity_id
_entity_poly.type
_entity_poly.pdbx_seq_one_letter_code
_entity_poly.pdbx_strand_id
1 'polypeptide(L)' 'MGFTMPGQAWTYWNRGPGPGDDYLSSEAGKDWSRSTGRTAAADLLAVARALGGGAMPPPG' A
#
# COMPACT_ATOMS: atom_id res chain seq x y z
N MET A 1 -7.94 -15.27 8.71
CA MET A 1 -6.89 -14.27 9.02
C MET A 1 -7.56 -12.96 9.42
N GLY A 2 -7.07 -12.27 10.47
CA GLY A 2 -7.71 -11.06 11.06
C GLY A 2 -6.89 -9.79 10.89
N PHE A 3 -6.63 -9.38 9.64
CA PHE A 3 -5.84 -8.18 9.34
C PHE A 3 -6.66 -6.90 9.53
N THR A 4 -5.99 -5.83 9.97
CA THR A 4 -6.53 -4.45 9.94
C THR A 4 -5.81 -3.67 8.85
N MET A 5 -6.56 -3.09 7.91
CA MET A 5 -6.02 -2.38 6.75
C MET A 5 -6.46 -0.92 6.76
N PRO A 6 -5.53 0.06 6.74
CA PRO A 6 -5.89 1.47 6.55
C PRO A 6 -6.44 1.74 5.13
N GLY A 7 -7.03 2.91 4.92
CA GLY A 7 -7.62 3.29 3.63
C GLY A 7 -6.64 3.21 2.47
N GLN A 8 -5.49 3.89 2.59
CA GLN A 8 -4.40 3.80 1.61
C GLN A 8 -3.40 2.73 2.06
N ALA A 9 -3.76 1.45 2.04
CA ALA A 9 -2.88 0.35 2.45
C ALA A 9 -2.08 -0.30 1.30
N TRP A 10 -2.12 0.28 0.11
CA TRP A 10 -1.57 -0.35 -1.09
C TRP A 10 -1.08 0.68 -2.11
N THR A 11 -0.27 0.20 -3.03
CA THR A 11 0.09 0.88 -4.27
C THR A 11 0.23 -0.17 -5.36
N TYR A 12 0.31 0.28 -6.60
CA TYR A 12 0.60 -0.55 -7.75
C TYR A 12 1.22 0.30 -8.84
N TRP A 13 1.65 -0.36 -9.90
CA TRP A 13 2.02 0.28 -11.14
C TRP A 13 1.29 -0.40 -12.28
N ASN A 14 0.78 0.37 -13.23
CA ASN A 14 0.24 -0.14 -14.48
C ASN A 14 0.59 0.80 -15.63
N ARG A 15 0.80 0.22 -16.82
CA ARG A 15 1.06 0.98 -18.05
C ARG A 15 -0.17 1.10 -18.96
N GLY A 16 -1.37 0.90 -18.39
CA GLY A 16 -2.59 0.79 -19.19
C GLY A 16 -2.63 -0.51 -20.02
N PRO A 17 -3.59 -0.63 -20.94
CA PRO A 17 -3.81 -1.85 -21.71
C PRO A 17 -2.74 -2.08 -22.80
N GLY A 18 -2.50 -3.35 -23.15
CA GLY A 18 -1.59 -3.77 -24.23
C GLY A 18 -0.36 -4.54 -23.72
N PRO A 19 0.52 -5.02 -24.61
CA PRO A 19 1.77 -5.72 -24.28
C PRO A 19 2.83 -4.74 -23.75
N GLY A 20 2.41 -3.69 -23.05
CA GLY A 20 3.21 -2.50 -22.78
C GLY A 20 4.50 -2.80 -22.03
N ASP A 21 5.31 -1.75 -21.87
CA ASP A 21 6.58 -1.84 -21.15
C ASP A 21 6.43 -2.52 -19.78
N ASP A 22 7.44 -3.27 -19.38
CA ASP A 22 7.59 -3.73 -18.01
C ASP A 22 7.98 -2.58 -17.09
N TYR A 23 7.75 -2.76 -15.79
CA TYR A 23 8.12 -1.78 -14.78
C TYR A 23 9.59 -1.33 -14.89
N LEU A 24 10.51 -2.26 -15.19
CA LEU A 24 11.95 -1.93 -15.24
C LEU A 24 12.36 -1.19 -16.51
N SER A 25 11.64 -1.35 -17.63
CA SER A 25 12.01 -0.76 -18.92
C SER A 25 11.49 0.66 -19.11
N SER A 26 10.70 1.20 -18.18
CA SER A 26 10.09 2.52 -18.39
C SER A 26 9.82 3.32 -17.12
N GLU A 27 9.94 4.65 -17.21
CA GLU A 27 9.73 5.55 -16.07
C GLU A 27 8.28 6.03 -15.90
N ALA A 28 7.45 5.97 -16.95
CA ALA A 28 6.09 6.48 -16.87
C ALA A 28 5.27 5.80 -15.76
N GLY A 29 4.52 6.59 -14.99
CA GLY A 29 3.69 6.11 -13.88
C GLY A 29 4.45 5.74 -12.59
N LYS A 30 5.79 5.64 -12.62
CA LYS A 30 6.58 5.28 -11.42
C LYS A 30 6.45 6.32 -10.30
N ASP A 31 6.33 7.60 -10.63
CA ASP A 31 6.24 8.65 -9.61
C ASP A 31 4.95 8.57 -8.81
N TRP A 32 3.84 8.18 -9.45
CA TRP A 32 2.58 7.91 -8.76
C TRP A 32 2.67 6.67 -7.89
N SER A 33 3.26 5.58 -8.39
CA SER A 33 3.50 4.37 -7.59
C SER A 33 4.41 4.64 -6.39
N ARG A 34 5.47 5.44 -6.57
CA ARG A 34 6.37 5.85 -5.48
C ARG A 34 5.66 6.72 -4.45
N SER A 35 4.87 7.70 -4.88
CA SER A 35 4.19 8.60 -3.95
C SER A 35 3.14 7.85 -3.13
N THR A 36 2.27 7.09 -3.79
CA THR A 36 1.25 6.28 -3.11
C THR A 36 1.85 5.14 -2.30
N GLY A 37 2.98 4.57 -2.73
CA GLY A 37 3.73 3.58 -1.97
C GLY A 37 4.29 4.14 -0.66
N ARG A 38 4.79 5.38 -0.65
CA ARG A 38 5.20 6.07 0.58
C ARG A 38 4.02 6.32 1.51
N THR A 39 2.88 6.75 0.98
CA THR A 39 1.66 6.91 1.78
C THR A 39 1.23 5.59 2.38
N ALA A 40 1.22 4.51 1.60
CA ALA A 40 0.86 3.19 2.09
C ALA A 40 1.78 2.68 3.20
N ALA A 41 3.09 2.86 3.04
CA ALA A 41 4.05 2.50 4.08
C ALA A 41 3.82 3.30 5.38
N ALA A 42 3.53 4.60 5.28
CA ALA A 42 3.28 5.46 6.43
C ALA A 42 2.00 5.04 7.19
N ASP A 43 0.91 4.81 6.47
CA ASP A 43 -0.38 4.43 7.07
C ASP A 43 -0.33 3.05 7.72
N LEU A 44 0.29 2.07 7.05
CA LEU A 44 0.48 0.72 7.60
C LEU A 44 1.31 0.76 8.88
N LEU A 45 2.40 1.54 8.89
CA LEU A 45 3.23 1.70 10.08
C LEU A 45 2.47 2.39 11.23
N ALA A 46 1.64 3.39 10.92
CA ALA A 46 0.83 4.08 11.92
C ALA A 46 -0.21 3.14 12.56
N VAL A 47 -0.93 2.36 11.74
CA VAL A 47 -1.88 1.34 12.22
C VAL A 47 -1.17 0.26 13.04
N ALA A 48 -0.04 -0.25 12.57
CA ALA A 48 0.73 -1.25 13.30
C ALA A 48 1.15 -0.75 14.69
N ARG A 49 1.59 0.51 14.79
CA ARG A 49 1.94 1.14 16.08
C ARG A 49 0.72 1.32 16.98
N ALA A 50 -0.41 1.75 16.43
CA ALA A 50 -1.65 1.91 17.19
C ALA A 50 -2.12 0.57 17.79
N LEU A 51 -2.11 -0.49 16.99
CA LEU A 51 -2.47 -1.85 17.44
C LEU A 51 -1.47 -2.42 18.45
N GLY A 52 -0.17 -2.13 18.28
CA GLY A 52 0.86 -2.51 19.25
C GLY A 52 0.69 -1.83 20.62
N GLY A 53 0.06 -0.65 20.67
CA GLY A 53 -0.28 0.06 21.90
C GLY A 53 -1.60 -0.40 22.57
N GLY A 54 -2.39 -1.23 21.88
CA GLY A 54 -3.66 -1.75 22.37
C GLY A 54 -4.38 -2.52 21.26
N ALA A 55 -4.40 -3.85 21.38
CA ALA A 55 -5.08 -4.70 20.40
C ALA A 55 -6.61 -4.55 20.52
N MET A 56 -7.30 -4.63 19.39
CA MET A 56 -8.75 -4.80 19.37
C MET A 56 -9.09 -6.13 20.06
N PRO A 57 -9.95 -6.15 21.09
CA PRO A 57 -10.35 -7.41 21.72
C PRO A 57 -11.06 -8.30 20.69
N PRO A 58 -10.94 -9.64 20.82
CA PRO A 58 -11.65 -10.54 19.93
C PRO A 58 -13.17 -10.30 20.03
N PRO A 59 -13.93 -10.56 18.95
CA PRO A 59 -15.39 -10.58 19.03
C PRO A 59 -15.84 -11.52 20.15
N GLY A 60 -16.82 -11.07 20.95
CA GLY A 60 -17.49 -11.89 21.97
C GLY A 60 -18.46 -12.90 21.37
#